data_AF-A0A453RU62-F1
#
_entry.id   AF-A0A453RU62-F1
#
_cell.length_a   1.000
_cell.length_b   1.000
_cell.length_c   1.000
_cell.angle_alpha   90.00
_cell.angle_beta   90.00
_cell.angle_gamma   90.00
#
_symmetry.space_group_name_H-M   'P 1'
#
loop_
_entity.id
_entity.type
_entity.pdbx_description
1 polymer ?
#
loop_
_entity_poly.entity_id
_entity_poly.type
_entity_poly.pdbx_seq_one_letter_code
_entity_poly.pdbx_strand_id
1 'polypeptide(L)'
;MEELHKELSEKKAELRCLQDELSTRDNERASDGSLQSLRSMVMALQKENSDLKIAKGSLYEELVNMESTTQKVDNSTSDVDNFSDVEKVKDEMASLKKALQGAFHERDRALQNLSRLKQHLLDKDLEDQEKMDEDSKVIEELRAICEQQRAHIVQLERALKVEMTKQEESKKTINDERSRSNEQIEDLQYKLANCMNALESKDQELLNLQSALGQYYAESEAKERLGDDLAMAREALAKLSESLKVANQGIEISRREKDEVVAKLSQAEKMLADGKRSLQKLEDDNSRLRHALEQSMTTVNRMSLDSDNSVDRRIVIKLLVTYFQRNHSKEVLDLMVRMLGFSEEDKQRIGSAQSNVGKVVVRGVLGLPGRLVGGLVGGNSAGKSTHAPQDNQSFADLWVDFLLKETEEREKQKASEAAARLSHEENQTTSRSA
;
A
#
# COMPACT_ATOMS: atom_id res chain seq x y z
N MET A 1 -7.52 -19.93 -3.89
CA MET A 1 -8.32 -19.57 -2.68
C MET A 1 -9.78 -19.90 -2.86
N GLU A 2 -10.48 -19.33 -3.85
CA GLU A 2 -11.93 -19.56 -4.04
C GLU A 2 -12.27 -21.05 -4.28
N GLU A 3 -11.48 -21.77 -5.08
CA GLU A 3 -11.66 -23.22 -5.31
C GLU A 3 -11.54 -24.04 -4.02
N LEU A 4 -10.51 -23.78 -3.20
CA LEU A 4 -10.36 -24.41 -1.87
C LEU A 4 -11.55 -24.08 -0.95
N HIS A 5 -12.11 -22.87 -1.04
CA HIS A 5 -13.31 -22.51 -0.30
C HIS A 5 -14.56 -23.26 -0.81
N LYS A 6 -14.65 -23.51 -2.12
CA LYS A 6 -15.71 -24.31 -2.74
C LYS A 6 -15.60 -25.78 -2.32
N GLU A 7 -14.44 -26.40 -2.44
CA GLU A 7 -14.17 -27.77 -1.99
C GLU A 7 -14.47 -27.94 -0.50
N LEU A 8 -14.03 -27.00 0.34
CA LEU A 8 -14.34 -27.01 1.78
C LEU A 8 -15.84 -26.83 2.07
N SER A 9 -16.58 -26.10 1.23
CA SER A 9 -18.03 -25.97 1.34
C SER A 9 -18.76 -27.26 0.93
N GLU A 10 -18.28 -27.95 -0.11
CA GLU A 10 -18.79 -29.23 -0.61
C GLU A 10 -18.52 -30.35 0.40
N LYS A 11 -17.30 -30.46 0.93
CA LYS A 11 -16.96 -31.42 2.00
C LYS A 11 -17.75 -31.15 3.29
N LYS A 12 -18.06 -29.88 3.59
CA LYS A 12 -18.94 -29.49 4.70
C LYS A 12 -20.44 -29.70 4.39
N ALA A 13 -20.82 -30.01 3.15
CA ALA A 13 -22.15 -30.50 2.80
C ALA A 13 -22.19 -32.03 2.91
N GLU A 14 -21.23 -32.75 2.31
CA GLU A 14 -21.06 -34.21 2.42
C GLU A 14 -21.06 -34.68 3.88
N LEU A 15 -20.28 -34.04 4.76
CA LEU A 15 -20.22 -34.39 6.18
C LEU A 15 -21.57 -34.23 6.91
N ARG A 16 -22.44 -33.30 6.48
CA ARG A 16 -23.78 -33.15 7.05
C ARG A 16 -24.69 -34.27 6.56
N CYS A 17 -24.73 -34.55 5.25
CA CYS A 17 -25.49 -35.68 4.71
C CYS A 17 -25.10 -37.00 5.38
N LEU A 18 -23.79 -37.28 5.54
CA LEU A 18 -23.29 -38.49 6.21
C LEU A 18 -23.63 -38.55 7.71
N GLN A 19 -23.72 -37.41 8.38
CA GLN A 19 -24.15 -37.33 9.78
C GLN A 19 -25.66 -37.54 9.93
N ASP A 20 -26.46 -36.99 9.01
CA ASP A 20 -27.90 -37.22 8.94
C ASP A 20 -28.20 -38.70 8.62
N GLU A 21 -27.48 -39.31 7.66
CA GLU A 21 -27.54 -40.75 7.31
C GLU A 21 -27.06 -41.71 8.42
N LEU A 22 -26.24 -41.23 9.36
CA LEU A 22 -25.94 -41.97 10.59
C LEU A 22 -27.11 -41.89 11.56
N SER A 23 -27.67 -40.68 11.75
CA SER A 23 -28.80 -40.47 12.65
C SER A 23 -30.05 -41.25 12.24
N THR A 24 -30.33 -41.41 10.94
CA THR A 24 -31.43 -42.25 10.46
C THR A 24 -31.18 -43.72 10.74
N ARG A 25 -30.00 -44.25 10.39
CA ARG A 25 -29.66 -45.67 10.64
C ARG A 25 -29.63 -46.07 12.11
N ASP A 26 -29.20 -45.18 13.01
CA ASP A 26 -29.24 -45.46 14.45
C ASP A 26 -30.67 -45.42 15.00
N ASN A 27 -31.55 -44.55 14.47
CA ASN A 27 -32.99 -44.58 14.77
C ASN A 27 -33.68 -45.83 14.18
N GLU A 28 -33.33 -46.25 12.97
CA GLU A 28 -33.84 -47.50 12.35
C GLU A 28 -33.42 -48.74 13.15
N ARG A 29 -32.17 -48.77 13.67
CA ARG A 29 -31.71 -49.80 14.60
C ARG A 29 -32.44 -49.78 15.94
N ALA A 30 -32.70 -48.59 16.50
CA ALA A 30 -33.48 -48.44 17.72
C ALA A 30 -34.96 -48.88 17.52
N SER A 31 -35.46 -48.77 16.29
CA SER A 31 -36.80 -49.17 15.87
C SER A 31 -36.85 -50.55 15.18
N ASP A 32 -35.85 -51.42 15.37
CA ASP A 32 -35.81 -52.73 14.70
C ASP A 32 -36.99 -53.61 15.14
N GLY A 33 -37.95 -53.76 14.22
CA GLY A 33 -39.13 -54.61 14.38
C GLY A 33 -38.79 -56.08 14.62
N SER A 34 -37.58 -56.55 14.29
CA SER A 34 -37.13 -57.91 14.63
C SER A 34 -37.05 -58.10 16.14
N LEU A 35 -36.49 -57.13 16.88
CA LEU A 35 -36.38 -57.16 18.34
C LEU A 35 -37.74 -57.02 19.02
N GLN A 36 -38.63 -56.18 18.48
CA GLN A 36 -39.97 -56.01 19.04
C GLN A 36 -40.88 -57.22 18.76
N SER A 37 -40.72 -57.86 17.60
CA SER A 37 -41.35 -59.15 17.26
C SER A 37 -40.84 -60.27 18.18
N LEU A 38 -39.52 -60.41 18.33
CA LEU A 38 -38.90 -61.41 19.21
C LEU A 38 -39.35 -61.25 20.67
N ARG A 39 -39.40 -60.01 21.17
CA ARG A 39 -39.92 -59.70 22.52
C ARG A 39 -41.39 -60.08 22.68
N SER A 40 -42.20 -59.91 21.64
CA SER A 40 -43.61 -60.32 21.63
C SER A 40 -43.76 -61.84 21.61
N MET A 41 -42.92 -62.54 20.85
CA MET A 41 -42.88 -64.01 20.81
C MET A 41 -42.45 -64.62 22.15
N VAL A 42 -41.45 -64.04 22.83
CA VAL A 42 -41.05 -64.46 24.18
C VAL A 42 -42.20 -64.31 25.19
N MET A 43 -42.94 -63.19 25.14
CA MET A 43 -44.11 -63.00 26.00
C MET A 43 -45.23 -64.03 25.73
N ALA A 44 -45.44 -64.42 24.47
CA ALA A 44 -46.42 -65.45 24.11
C ALA A 44 -46.01 -66.83 24.64
N LEU A 45 -44.77 -67.26 24.38
CA LEU A 45 -44.23 -68.53 24.88
C LEU A 45 -44.21 -68.61 26.41
N GLN A 46 -43.93 -67.49 27.08
CA GLN A 46 -43.95 -67.42 28.54
C GLN A 46 -45.36 -67.61 29.12
N LYS A 47 -46.39 -67.11 28.43
CA LYS A 47 -47.80 -67.35 28.80
C LYS A 47 -48.21 -68.80 28.56
N GLU A 48 -47.90 -69.35 27.38
CA GLU A 48 -48.21 -70.74 27.03
C GLU A 48 -47.58 -71.73 28.03
N ASN A 49 -46.36 -71.46 28.49
CA ASN A 49 -45.68 -72.25 29.52
C ASN A 49 -46.40 -72.19 30.89
N SER A 50 -46.99 -71.05 31.28
CA SER A 50 -47.86 -70.99 32.47
C SER A 50 -49.18 -71.74 32.28
N ASP A 51 -49.80 -71.65 31.11
CA ASP A 51 -51.08 -72.31 30.83
C ASP A 51 -50.91 -73.85 30.81
N LEU A 52 -49.84 -74.37 30.18
CA LEU A 52 -49.46 -75.78 30.20
C LEU A 52 -49.15 -76.30 31.61
N LYS A 53 -48.54 -75.46 32.46
CA LYS A 53 -48.23 -75.82 33.85
C LYS A 53 -49.50 -75.99 34.71
N ILE A 54 -50.56 -75.24 34.41
CA ILE A 54 -51.88 -75.40 35.04
C ILE A 54 -52.56 -76.68 34.54
N ALA A 55 -52.61 -76.89 33.23
CA ALA A 55 -53.21 -78.09 32.62
C ALA A 55 -52.58 -79.41 33.13
N LYS A 56 -51.25 -79.42 33.31
CA LYS A 56 -50.52 -80.56 33.89
C LYS A 56 -50.93 -80.87 35.33
N GLY A 57 -51.35 -79.88 36.11
CA GLY A 57 -51.88 -80.10 37.46
C GLY A 57 -53.20 -80.86 37.43
N SER A 58 -54.16 -80.36 36.64
CA SER A 58 -55.50 -80.96 36.50
C SER A 58 -55.46 -82.43 36.07
N LEU A 59 -54.62 -82.77 35.08
CA LEU A 59 -54.48 -84.16 34.60
C LEU A 59 -53.84 -85.10 35.63
N TYR A 60 -53.05 -84.57 36.58
CA TYR A 60 -52.47 -85.36 37.65
C TYR A 60 -53.51 -85.69 38.73
N GLU A 61 -54.46 -84.79 38.97
CA GLU A 61 -55.60 -85.01 39.86
C GLU A 61 -56.62 -86.01 39.27
N GLU A 62 -56.88 -85.97 37.96
CA GLU A 62 -57.75 -86.94 37.28
C GLU A 62 -57.19 -88.37 37.33
N LEU A 63 -55.89 -88.55 37.12
CA LEU A 63 -55.25 -89.87 37.10
C LEU A 63 -55.40 -90.62 38.44
N VAL A 64 -55.23 -89.92 39.56
CA VAL A 64 -55.35 -90.47 40.93
C VAL A 64 -56.76 -90.98 41.23
N ASN A 65 -57.80 -90.41 40.61
CA ASN A 65 -59.18 -90.81 40.85
C ASN A 65 -59.57 -92.11 40.13
N MET A 66 -58.84 -92.56 39.11
CA MET A 66 -59.25 -93.70 38.27
C MET A 66 -58.83 -95.08 38.79
N GLU A 67 -57.83 -95.16 39.67
CA GLU A 67 -57.18 -96.43 40.07
C GLU A 67 -57.99 -97.28 41.09
N SER A 68 -59.19 -96.83 41.49
CA SER A 68 -59.89 -97.33 42.69
C SER A 68 -60.95 -98.44 42.49
N THR A 69 -61.11 -99.02 41.29
CA THR A 69 -62.23 -99.98 41.03
C THR A 69 -61.88 -101.17 40.12
N THR A 70 -62.04 -102.43 40.61
CA THR A 70 -62.68 -103.60 39.94
C THR A 70 -62.19 -104.97 40.45
N GLN A 71 -63.10 -105.82 40.94
CA GLN A 71 -63.05 -107.30 40.99
C GLN A 71 -64.43 -107.82 41.47
N LYS A 72 -64.92 -109.06 41.25
CA LYS A 72 -64.48 -110.30 40.57
C LYS A 72 -65.73 -111.20 40.38
N VAL A 73 -65.63 -112.37 39.72
CA VAL A 73 -66.14 -113.72 40.15
C VAL A 73 -66.04 -114.71 38.97
N ASP A 74 -66.02 -116.02 39.27
CA ASP A 74 -65.53 -117.12 38.42
C ASP A 74 -66.55 -118.28 38.25
N ASN A 75 -66.18 -119.33 37.52
CA ASN A 75 -67.05 -120.39 36.96
C ASN A 75 -66.88 -121.80 37.59
N SER A 76 -67.94 -122.65 37.56
CA SER A 76 -67.94 -124.13 37.81
C SER A 76 -69.29 -124.73 37.31
N THR A 77 -69.48 -125.89 36.65
CA THR A 77 -68.91 -127.27 36.58
C THR A 77 -69.52 -128.32 37.57
N SER A 78 -69.41 -129.62 37.22
CA SER A 78 -69.89 -130.87 37.92
C SER A 78 -71.39 -131.28 37.73
N ASP A 79 -71.87 -132.55 37.86
CA ASP A 79 -71.32 -133.93 37.78
C ASP A 79 -72.50 -135.00 37.74
N VAL A 80 -72.46 -136.13 37.00
CA VAL A 80 -72.15 -137.57 37.34
C VAL A 80 -73.35 -138.45 37.86
N ASP A 81 -73.17 -139.80 37.89
CA ASP A 81 -73.98 -140.90 38.52
C ASP A 81 -75.23 -141.50 37.79
N ASN A 82 -75.63 -142.81 37.89
CA ASN A 82 -74.95 -144.11 38.21
C ASN A 82 -75.89 -145.36 37.94
N PHE A 83 -75.40 -146.60 38.17
CA PHE A 83 -76.04 -147.92 38.43
C PHE A 83 -76.58 -148.89 37.31
N SER A 84 -75.76 -149.93 37.05
CA SER A 84 -75.99 -151.40 36.98
C SER A 84 -77.23 -152.06 36.33
N ASP A 85 -77.00 -153.07 35.48
CA ASP A 85 -77.70 -154.39 35.41
C ASP A 85 -76.90 -155.36 34.50
N VAL A 86 -77.18 -156.67 34.42
CA VAL A 86 -76.34 -157.61 33.62
C VAL A 86 -76.67 -157.65 32.13
N GLU A 87 -77.91 -157.37 31.71
CA GLU A 87 -78.16 -157.04 30.29
C GLU A 87 -77.62 -155.64 29.98
N LYS A 88 -77.67 -154.70 30.95
CA LYS A 88 -76.88 -153.48 30.85
C LYS A 88 -75.38 -153.78 30.77
N VAL A 89 -74.79 -154.85 31.30
CA VAL A 89 -73.34 -155.13 31.07
C VAL A 89 -73.03 -155.29 29.57
N LYS A 90 -73.99 -155.69 28.71
CA LYS A 90 -73.79 -155.60 27.24
C LYS A 90 -73.97 -154.19 26.70
N ASP A 91 -75.01 -153.46 27.12
CA ASP A 91 -75.26 -152.09 26.63
C ASP A 91 -74.26 -151.07 27.20
N GLU A 92 -73.70 -151.34 28.38
CA GLU A 92 -72.57 -150.72 29.05
C GLU A 92 -71.27 -151.16 28.39
N MET A 93 -71.06 -152.43 28.02
CA MET A 93 -69.88 -152.79 27.22
C MET A 93 -69.94 -152.15 25.82
N ALA A 94 -71.13 -151.97 25.25
CA ALA A 94 -71.35 -151.22 24.02
C ALA A 94 -71.18 -149.70 24.21
N SER A 95 -71.69 -149.13 25.30
CA SER A 95 -71.56 -147.70 25.62
C SER A 95 -70.14 -147.34 26.05
N LEU A 96 -69.44 -148.20 26.80
CA LEU A 96 -68.01 -148.13 27.11
C LEU A 96 -67.18 -148.32 25.86
N LYS A 97 -67.54 -149.20 24.92
CA LYS A 97 -66.85 -149.30 23.62
C LYS A 97 -67.08 -148.04 22.77
N LYS A 98 -68.28 -147.47 22.80
CA LYS A 98 -68.64 -146.20 22.13
C LYS A 98 -67.99 -144.98 22.80
N ALA A 99 -67.85 -144.97 24.12
CA ALA A 99 -67.21 -143.94 24.92
C ALA A 99 -65.68 -144.05 24.86
N LEU A 100 -65.13 -145.27 24.76
CA LEU A 100 -63.72 -145.50 24.45
C LEU A 100 -63.40 -145.07 23.02
N GLN A 101 -64.28 -145.35 22.06
CA GLN A 101 -64.17 -144.77 20.71
C GLN A 101 -64.30 -143.25 20.73
N GLY A 102 -65.24 -142.68 21.51
CA GLY A 102 -65.39 -141.23 21.72
C GLY A 102 -64.12 -140.62 22.29
N ALA A 103 -63.60 -141.18 23.39
CA ALA A 103 -62.34 -140.79 24.02
C ALA A 103 -61.14 -140.97 23.09
N PHE A 104 -61.10 -141.96 22.20
CA PHE A 104 -60.09 -142.04 21.15
C PHE A 104 -60.24 -140.91 20.12
N HIS A 105 -61.45 -140.60 19.64
CA HIS A 105 -61.69 -139.47 18.71
C HIS A 105 -61.49 -138.10 19.38
N GLU A 106 -61.63 -138.00 20.70
CA GLU A 106 -61.39 -136.80 21.49
C GLU A 106 -59.90 -136.65 21.82
N ARG A 107 -59.22 -137.73 22.19
CA ARG A 107 -57.75 -137.80 22.29
C ARG A 107 -57.11 -137.43 20.95
N ASP A 108 -57.62 -137.94 19.84
CA ASP A 108 -57.02 -137.71 18.52
C ASP A 108 -57.32 -136.28 18.04
N ARG A 109 -58.50 -135.73 18.32
CA ARG A 109 -58.76 -134.27 18.15
C ARG A 109 -57.90 -133.42 19.08
N ALA A 110 -57.66 -133.84 20.32
CA ALA A 110 -56.78 -133.13 21.25
C ALA A 110 -55.31 -133.18 20.80
N LEU A 111 -54.84 -134.31 20.27
CA LEU A 111 -53.50 -134.45 19.67
C LEU A 111 -53.37 -133.61 18.39
N GLN A 112 -54.40 -133.53 17.55
CA GLN A 112 -54.44 -132.65 16.37
C GLN A 112 -54.43 -131.17 16.79
N ASN A 113 -55.24 -130.77 17.77
CA ASN A 113 -55.27 -129.41 18.31
C ASN A 113 -53.94 -129.03 18.98
N LEU A 114 -53.34 -129.95 19.75
CA LEU A 114 -52.03 -129.77 20.38
C LEU A 114 -50.91 -129.66 19.33
N SER A 115 -50.98 -130.44 18.25
CA SER A 115 -50.03 -130.34 17.13
C SER A 115 -50.20 -129.01 16.39
N ARG A 116 -51.44 -128.56 16.15
CA ARG A 116 -51.73 -127.25 15.55
C ARG A 116 -51.29 -126.08 16.43
N LEU A 117 -51.48 -126.19 17.75
CA LEU A 117 -51.00 -125.20 18.71
C LEU A 117 -49.47 -125.15 18.77
N LYS A 118 -48.79 -126.32 18.76
CA LYS A 118 -47.33 -126.38 18.64
C LYS A 118 -46.83 -125.76 17.33
N GLN A 119 -47.49 -126.04 16.21
CA GLN A 119 -47.14 -125.43 14.93
C GLN A 119 -47.31 -123.90 15.00
N HIS A 120 -48.46 -123.40 15.43
CA HIS A 120 -48.70 -121.96 15.59
C HIS A 120 -47.70 -121.29 16.57
N LEU A 121 -47.29 -121.97 17.65
CA LEU A 121 -46.26 -121.45 18.54
C LEU A 121 -44.90 -121.38 17.84
N LEU A 122 -44.49 -122.41 17.10
CA LEU A 122 -43.25 -122.40 16.31
C LEU A 122 -43.29 -121.36 15.17
N ASP A 123 -44.42 -121.24 14.47
CA ASP A 123 -44.64 -120.25 13.42
C ASP A 123 -44.50 -118.83 14.02
N LYS A 124 -45.11 -118.58 15.18
CA LYS A 124 -45.00 -117.29 15.89
C LYS A 124 -43.60 -117.04 16.45
N ASP A 125 -42.94 -118.05 17.02
CA ASP A 125 -41.58 -117.92 17.54
C ASP A 125 -40.60 -117.59 16.40
N LEU A 126 -40.87 -118.08 15.17
CA LEU A 126 -40.16 -117.69 13.95
C LEU A 126 -40.51 -116.27 13.48
N GLU A 127 -41.80 -115.89 13.43
CA GLU A 127 -42.23 -114.52 13.09
C GLU A 127 -41.64 -113.46 14.05
N ASP A 128 -41.69 -113.71 15.36
CA ASP A 128 -41.08 -112.84 16.37
C ASP A 128 -39.54 -112.80 16.22
N GLN A 129 -38.89 -113.90 15.83
CA GLN A 129 -37.44 -113.92 15.60
C GLN A 129 -37.04 -113.20 14.30
N GLU A 130 -37.75 -113.41 13.18
CA GLU A 130 -37.51 -112.68 11.93
C GLU A 130 -37.68 -111.18 12.14
N LYS A 131 -38.72 -110.77 12.89
CA LYS A 131 -38.92 -109.39 13.29
C LYS A 131 -37.77 -108.87 14.18
N MET A 132 -37.30 -109.64 15.15
CA MET A 132 -36.14 -109.25 15.98
C MET A 132 -34.85 -109.08 15.15
N ASP A 133 -34.66 -109.87 14.10
CA ASP A 133 -33.56 -109.69 13.14
C ASP A 133 -33.77 -108.46 12.24
N GLU A 134 -35.00 -108.09 11.87
CA GLU A 134 -35.31 -106.84 11.18
C GLU A 134 -35.11 -105.60 12.05
N ASP A 135 -35.69 -105.58 13.26
CA ASP A 135 -35.50 -104.52 14.26
C ASP A 135 -34.00 -104.34 14.57
N SER A 136 -33.22 -105.43 14.61
CA SER A 136 -31.76 -105.38 14.79
C SER A 136 -31.02 -104.72 13.62
N LYS A 137 -31.36 -105.06 12.36
CA LYS A 137 -30.79 -104.41 11.17
C LYS A 137 -31.07 -102.90 11.16
N VAL A 138 -32.32 -102.51 11.45
CA VAL A 138 -32.73 -101.09 11.52
C VAL A 138 -31.95 -100.36 12.62
N ILE A 139 -31.73 -100.98 13.77
CA ILE A 139 -30.90 -100.42 14.85
C ILE A 139 -29.44 -100.25 14.43
N GLU A 140 -28.86 -101.18 13.66
CA GLU A 140 -27.49 -101.05 13.14
C GLU A 140 -27.37 -99.99 12.05
N GLU A 141 -28.32 -99.90 11.13
CA GLU A 141 -28.38 -98.83 10.12
C GLU A 141 -28.49 -97.44 10.77
N LEU A 142 -29.39 -97.27 11.75
CA LEU A 142 -29.52 -96.02 12.49
C LEU A 142 -28.24 -95.67 13.27
N ARG A 143 -27.56 -96.65 13.88
CA ARG A 143 -26.25 -96.42 14.52
C ARG A 143 -25.18 -95.98 13.52
N ALA A 144 -25.11 -96.61 12.35
CA ALA A 144 -24.16 -96.24 11.29
C ALA A 144 -24.42 -94.82 10.77
N ILE A 145 -25.69 -94.46 10.55
CA ILE A 145 -26.11 -93.10 10.16
C ILE A 145 -25.73 -92.08 11.25
N CYS A 146 -25.99 -92.38 12.53
CA CYS A 146 -25.62 -91.49 13.64
C CYS A 146 -24.10 -91.31 13.75
N GLU A 147 -23.29 -92.36 13.60
CA GLU A 147 -21.82 -92.25 13.65
C GLU A 147 -21.28 -91.47 12.43
N GLN A 148 -21.85 -91.67 11.24
CA GLN A 148 -21.52 -90.88 10.04
C GLN A 148 -21.87 -89.39 10.22
N GLN A 149 -23.06 -89.09 10.75
CA GLN A 149 -23.47 -87.72 11.08
C GLN A 149 -22.53 -87.09 12.12
N ARG A 150 -22.16 -87.83 13.16
CA ARG A 150 -21.23 -87.37 14.21
C ARG A 150 -19.83 -87.12 13.66
N ALA A 151 -19.34 -87.97 12.77
CA ALA A 151 -18.08 -87.76 12.06
C ALA A 151 -18.12 -86.51 11.16
N HIS A 152 -19.24 -86.27 10.45
CA HIS A 152 -19.43 -85.08 9.62
C HIS A 152 -19.51 -83.79 10.47
N ILE A 153 -20.24 -83.79 11.59
CA ILE A 153 -20.27 -82.67 12.55
C ILE A 153 -18.85 -82.35 13.03
N VAL A 154 -18.08 -83.34 13.47
CA VAL A 154 -16.70 -83.15 13.94
C VAL A 154 -15.76 -82.67 12.82
N GLN A 155 -16.03 -83.00 11.55
CA GLN A 155 -15.28 -82.42 10.41
C GLN A 155 -15.64 -80.95 10.20
N LEU A 156 -16.93 -80.59 10.24
CA LEU A 156 -17.39 -79.20 10.14
C LEU A 156 -16.88 -78.33 11.29
N GLU A 157 -16.89 -78.83 12.53
CA GLU A 157 -16.34 -78.13 13.70
C GLU A 157 -14.83 -77.84 13.55
N ARG A 158 -14.06 -78.80 13.02
CA ARG A 158 -12.63 -78.58 12.71
C ARG A 158 -12.45 -77.54 11.60
N ALA A 159 -13.21 -77.65 10.52
CA ALA A 159 -13.13 -76.71 9.39
C ALA A 159 -13.50 -75.27 9.83
N LEU A 160 -14.58 -75.12 10.59
CA LEU A 160 -14.98 -73.87 11.22
C LEU A 160 -13.86 -73.32 12.11
N LYS A 161 -13.25 -74.15 12.96
CA LYS A 161 -12.17 -73.72 13.85
C LYS A 161 -10.93 -73.24 13.09
N VAL A 162 -10.57 -73.90 11.98
CA VAL A 162 -9.45 -73.51 11.11
C VAL A 162 -9.73 -72.20 10.35
N GLU A 163 -10.93 -72.04 9.80
CA GLU A 163 -11.31 -70.77 9.15
C GLU A 163 -11.45 -69.63 10.17
N MET A 164 -11.88 -69.90 11.42
CA MET A 164 -11.87 -68.92 12.50
C MET A 164 -10.45 -68.47 12.88
N THR A 165 -9.46 -69.37 12.99
CA THR A 165 -8.07 -68.97 13.24
C THR A 165 -7.48 -68.18 12.07
N LYS A 166 -7.74 -68.61 10.83
CA LYS A 166 -7.32 -67.94 9.60
C LYS A 166 -7.98 -66.55 9.42
N GLN A 167 -9.24 -66.39 9.82
CA GLN A 167 -9.92 -65.09 9.84
C GLN A 167 -9.32 -64.17 10.92
N GLU A 168 -8.91 -64.71 12.06
CA GLU A 168 -8.27 -63.96 13.14
C GLU A 168 -6.81 -63.57 12.81
N GLU A 169 -6.07 -64.43 12.12
CA GLU A 169 -4.73 -64.14 11.59
C GLU A 169 -4.79 -63.05 10.51
N SER A 170 -5.72 -63.15 9.55
CA SER A 170 -5.89 -62.13 8.50
C SER A 170 -6.40 -60.78 9.04
N LYS A 171 -7.23 -60.75 10.09
CA LYS A 171 -7.55 -59.50 10.82
C LYS A 171 -6.30 -58.86 11.41
N LYS A 172 -5.38 -59.66 11.98
CA LYS A 172 -4.13 -59.17 12.56
C LYS A 172 -3.19 -58.61 11.50
N THR A 173 -2.96 -59.32 10.40
CA THR A 173 -2.10 -58.79 9.32
C THR A 173 -2.65 -57.49 8.74
N ILE A 174 -3.97 -57.39 8.52
CA ILE A 174 -4.63 -56.17 8.05
C ILE A 174 -4.48 -55.03 9.08
N ASN A 175 -4.60 -55.32 10.39
CA ASN A 175 -4.42 -54.33 11.44
C ASN A 175 -2.96 -53.83 11.52
N ASP A 176 -1.99 -54.72 11.43
CA ASP A 176 -0.57 -54.38 11.48
C ASP A 176 -0.14 -53.59 10.23
N GLU A 177 -0.64 -53.95 9.04
CA GLU A 177 -0.46 -53.20 7.80
C GLU A 177 -1.11 -51.82 7.88
N ARG A 178 -2.30 -51.72 8.50
CA ARG A 178 -2.95 -50.43 8.76
C ARG A 178 -2.15 -49.56 9.74
N SER A 179 -1.53 -50.13 10.77
CA SER A 179 -0.63 -49.41 11.67
C SER A 179 0.56 -48.84 10.91
N ARG A 180 1.31 -49.70 10.19
CA ARG A 180 2.46 -49.29 9.36
C ARG A 180 2.10 -48.23 8.32
N SER A 181 0.92 -48.34 7.70
CA SER A 181 0.43 -47.34 6.75
C SER A 181 0.06 -46.01 7.43
N ASN A 182 -0.52 -46.06 8.63
CA ASN A 182 -0.84 -44.86 9.41
C ASN A 182 0.43 -44.16 9.90
N GLU A 183 1.40 -44.91 10.43
CA GLU A 183 2.74 -44.44 10.78
C GLU A 183 3.42 -43.74 9.59
N GLN A 184 3.39 -44.34 8.39
CA GLN A 184 3.92 -43.72 7.17
C GLN A 184 3.16 -42.44 6.76
N ILE A 185 1.85 -42.37 6.98
CA ILE A 185 1.04 -41.17 6.71
C ILE A 185 1.41 -40.05 7.69
N GLU A 186 1.55 -40.33 8.98
CA GLU A 186 1.99 -39.36 9.99
C GLU A 186 3.42 -38.86 9.70
N ASP A 187 4.32 -39.77 9.33
CA ASP A 187 5.71 -39.47 8.96
C ASP A 187 5.81 -38.62 7.68
N LEU A 188 4.88 -38.79 6.73
CA LEU A 188 4.73 -37.94 5.54
C LEU A 188 4.07 -36.60 5.85
N GLN A 189 3.07 -36.54 6.73
CA GLN A 189 2.45 -35.30 7.20
C GLN A 189 3.46 -34.43 7.95
N TYR A 190 4.31 -35.02 8.80
CA TYR A 190 5.38 -34.31 9.49
C TYR A 190 6.42 -33.74 8.51
N LYS A 191 6.80 -34.51 7.48
CA LYS A 191 7.69 -34.02 6.41
C LYS A 191 7.04 -32.89 5.60
N LEU A 192 5.76 -33.01 5.26
CA LEU A 192 5.00 -31.97 4.55
C LEU A 192 4.92 -30.67 5.37
N ALA A 193 4.59 -30.76 6.66
CA ALA A 193 4.53 -29.61 7.57
C ALA A 193 5.91 -28.92 7.70
N ASN A 194 6.99 -29.68 7.81
CA ASN A 194 8.34 -29.12 7.83
C ASN A 194 8.72 -28.43 6.50
N CYS A 195 8.30 -28.98 5.35
CA CYS A 195 8.47 -28.33 4.05
C CYS A 195 7.63 -27.05 3.93
N MET A 196 6.40 -27.02 4.46
CA MET A 196 5.56 -25.82 4.50
C MET A 196 6.17 -24.72 5.38
N ASN A 197 6.58 -25.06 6.61
CA ASN A 197 7.27 -24.13 7.52
C ASN A 197 8.56 -23.56 6.90
N ALA A 198 9.30 -24.38 6.15
CA ALA A 198 10.51 -23.94 5.43
C ALA A 198 10.19 -23.03 4.24
N LEU A 199 9.06 -23.26 3.55
CA LEU A 199 8.58 -22.40 2.47
C LEU A 199 8.09 -21.05 3.00
N GLU A 200 7.24 -21.03 4.03
CA GLU A 200 6.76 -19.80 4.68
C GLU A 200 7.91 -18.92 5.19
N SER A 201 8.96 -19.55 5.76
CA SER A 201 10.20 -18.86 6.14
C SER A 201 10.90 -18.20 4.94
N LYS A 202 10.91 -18.86 3.78
CA LYS A 202 11.48 -18.30 2.54
C LYS A 202 10.61 -17.22 1.91
N ASP A 203 9.30 -17.33 1.98
CA ASP A 203 8.39 -16.26 1.54
C ASP A 203 8.54 -15.01 2.42
N GLN A 204 8.76 -15.17 3.73
CA GLN A 204 9.09 -14.06 4.63
C GLN A 204 10.47 -13.46 4.35
N GLU A 205 11.49 -14.27 4.03
CA GLU A 205 12.79 -13.78 3.54
C GLU A 205 12.64 -12.96 2.25
N LEU A 206 11.86 -13.45 1.28
CA LEU A 206 11.59 -12.75 0.02
C LEU A 206 10.84 -11.43 0.23
N LEU A 207 9.83 -11.40 1.11
CA LEU A 207 9.10 -10.18 1.47
C LEU A 207 10.01 -9.15 2.16
N ASN A 208 10.91 -9.60 3.03
CA ASN A 208 11.92 -8.74 3.67
C ASN A 208 12.90 -8.17 2.63
N LEU A 209 13.38 -8.99 1.69
CA LEU A 209 14.27 -8.57 0.61
C LEU A 209 13.58 -7.59 -0.36
N GLN A 210 12.32 -7.84 -0.72
CA GLN A 210 11.52 -6.92 -1.54
C GLN A 210 11.31 -5.57 -0.84
N SER A 211 11.06 -5.59 0.47
CA SER A 211 10.93 -4.39 1.29
C SER A 211 12.25 -3.60 1.36
N ALA A 212 13.38 -4.27 1.56
CA ALA A 212 14.71 -3.66 1.52
C ALA A 212 15.05 -3.10 0.12
N LEU A 213 14.69 -3.80 -0.96
CA LEU A 213 14.88 -3.34 -2.33
C LEU A 213 14.06 -2.06 -2.60
N GLY A 214 12.82 -2.00 -2.13
CA GLY A 214 11.98 -0.79 -2.20
C GLY A 214 12.59 0.40 -1.44
N GLN A 215 13.17 0.14 -0.26
CA GLN A 215 13.91 1.16 0.50
C GLN A 215 15.16 1.64 -0.25
N TYR A 216 15.93 0.73 -0.87
CA TYR A 216 17.09 1.11 -1.69
C TYR A 216 16.73 1.96 -2.91
N TYR A 217 15.60 1.69 -3.57
CA TYR A 217 15.12 2.57 -4.65
C TYR A 217 14.75 3.95 -4.14
N ALA A 218 14.01 4.04 -3.03
CA ALA A 218 13.64 5.33 -2.42
C ALA A 218 14.88 6.12 -1.93
N GLU A 219 15.89 5.45 -1.35
CA GLU A 219 17.16 6.07 -0.96
C GLU A 219 17.95 6.54 -2.20
N SER A 220 17.99 5.76 -3.27
CA SER A 220 18.64 6.14 -4.52
C SER A 220 17.99 7.37 -5.16
N GLU A 221 16.65 7.42 -5.19
CA GLU A 221 15.87 8.54 -5.73
C GLU A 221 16.00 9.81 -4.86
N ALA A 222 16.07 9.67 -3.54
CA ALA A 222 16.37 10.77 -2.62
C ALA A 222 17.81 11.29 -2.80
N LYS A 223 18.77 10.38 -3.00
CA LYS A 223 20.19 10.70 -3.25
C LYS A 223 20.41 11.38 -4.60
N GLU A 224 19.63 11.03 -5.62
CA GLU A 224 19.62 11.70 -6.93
C GLU A 224 19.16 13.16 -6.79
N ARG A 225 18.00 13.40 -6.14
CA ARG A 225 17.51 14.76 -5.83
C ARG A 225 18.52 15.59 -5.03
N LEU A 226 19.14 15.01 -4.00
CA LEU A 226 20.20 15.68 -3.24
C LEU A 226 21.45 15.95 -4.08
N GLY A 227 21.70 15.17 -5.13
CA GLY A 227 22.74 15.44 -6.12
C GLY A 227 22.43 16.66 -6.99
N ASP A 228 21.19 16.77 -7.46
CA ASP A 228 20.70 17.91 -8.25
C ASP A 228 20.66 19.20 -7.44
N ASP A 229 20.15 19.17 -6.20
CA ASP A 229 20.17 20.31 -5.28
C ASP A 229 21.60 20.81 -5.03
N LEU A 230 22.56 19.89 -4.89
CA LEU A 230 23.98 20.20 -4.71
C LEU A 230 24.60 20.77 -6.00
N ALA A 231 24.18 20.30 -7.18
CA ALA A 231 24.58 20.86 -8.47
C ALA A 231 24.04 22.30 -8.66
N MET A 232 22.75 22.53 -8.38
CA MET A 232 22.12 23.86 -8.41
C MET A 232 22.78 24.82 -7.41
N ALA A 233 23.07 24.37 -6.19
CA ALA A 233 23.77 25.17 -5.18
C ALA A 233 25.21 25.53 -5.61
N ARG A 234 25.92 24.60 -6.29
CA ARG A 234 27.23 24.88 -6.89
C ARG A 234 27.16 25.89 -8.03
N GLU A 235 26.15 25.81 -8.89
CA GLU A 235 25.96 26.76 -9.98
C GLU A 235 25.61 28.16 -9.45
N ALA A 236 24.73 28.25 -8.46
CA ALA A 236 24.40 29.50 -7.78
C ALA A 236 25.63 30.13 -7.09
N LEU A 237 26.46 29.32 -6.42
CA LEU A 237 27.71 29.76 -5.82
C LEU A 237 28.75 30.19 -6.88
N ALA A 238 28.80 29.52 -8.03
CA ALA A 238 29.65 29.92 -9.14
C ALA A 238 29.24 31.30 -9.68
N LYS A 239 27.95 31.49 -10.00
CA LYS A 239 27.35 32.78 -10.44
C LYS A 239 27.60 33.90 -9.42
N LEU A 240 27.42 33.63 -8.12
CA LEU A 240 27.71 34.59 -7.05
C LEU A 240 29.21 34.93 -6.96
N SER A 241 30.10 33.94 -7.17
CA SER A 241 31.55 34.18 -7.20
C SER A 241 31.97 35.02 -8.41
N GLU A 242 31.26 34.92 -9.52
CA GLU A 242 31.49 35.70 -10.73
C GLU A 242 30.97 37.14 -10.57
N SER A 243 29.74 37.34 -10.09
CA SER A 243 29.23 38.67 -9.80
C SER A 243 30.06 39.41 -8.75
N LEU A 244 30.61 38.70 -7.74
CA LEU A 244 31.55 39.23 -6.77
C LEU A 244 32.89 39.66 -7.42
N LYS A 245 33.42 38.88 -8.39
CA LYS A 245 34.62 39.28 -9.15
C LYS A 245 34.35 40.53 -9.99
N VAL A 246 33.21 40.60 -10.68
CA VAL A 246 32.80 41.77 -11.48
C VAL A 246 32.63 43.00 -10.59
N ALA A 247 31.96 42.87 -9.44
CA ALA A 247 31.80 43.96 -8.47
C ALA A 247 33.16 44.46 -7.95
N ASN A 248 34.07 43.56 -7.58
CA ASN A 248 35.42 43.93 -7.15
C ASN A 248 36.23 44.62 -8.25
N GLN A 249 36.09 44.20 -9.52
CA GLN A 249 36.71 44.89 -10.66
C GLN A 249 36.13 46.30 -10.85
N GLY A 250 34.81 46.48 -10.70
CA GLY A 250 34.15 47.78 -10.73
C GLY A 250 34.59 48.72 -9.61
N ILE A 251 34.71 48.21 -8.37
CA ILE A 251 35.25 48.95 -7.22
C ILE A 251 36.68 49.42 -7.51
N GLU A 252 37.52 48.54 -8.05
CA GLU A 252 38.90 48.86 -8.40
C GLU A 252 39.04 49.82 -9.60
N ILE A 253 38.08 49.86 -10.53
CA ILE A 253 38.01 50.90 -11.57
C ILE A 253 37.63 52.25 -10.95
N SER A 254 36.52 52.30 -10.19
CA SER A 254 36.05 53.52 -9.53
C SER A 254 37.08 54.09 -8.53
N ARG A 255 37.86 53.22 -7.89
CA ARG A 255 39.03 53.60 -7.08
C ARG A 255 40.10 54.32 -7.90
N ARG A 256 40.48 53.80 -9.07
CA ARG A 256 41.47 54.45 -9.95
C ARG A 256 40.96 55.79 -10.48
N GLU A 257 39.69 55.87 -10.85
CA GLU A 257 39.04 57.13 -11.25
C GLU A 257 39.06 58.15 -10.10
N LYS A 258 38.74 57.73 -8.87
CA LYS A 258 38.84 58.55 -7.65
C LYS A 258 40.27 59.05 -7.44
N ASP A 259 41.27 58.17 -7.54
CA ASP A 259 42.68 58.51 -7.33
C ASP A 259 43.19 59.47 -8.44
N GLU A 260 42.73 59.31 -9.68
CA GLU A 260 43.00 60.25 -10.79
C GLU A 260 42.33 61.61 -10.58
N VAL A 261 41.07 61.64 -10.10
CA VAL A 261 40.36 62.88 -9.75
C VAL A 261 41.06 63.59 -8.58
N VAL A 262 41.55 62.87 -7.57
CA VAL A 262 42.36 63.43 -6.48
C VAL A 262 43.70 63.97 -7.00
N ALA A 263 44.36 63.28 -7.93
CA ALA A 263 45.57 63.78 -8.57
C ALA A 263 45.31 65.10 -9.33
N LYS A 264 44.26 65.14 -10.16
CA LYS A 264 43.81 66.35 -10.89
C LYS A 264 43.43 67.50 -9.96
N LEU A 265 42.74 67.20 -8.86
CA LEU A 265 42.43 68.18 -7.81
C LEU A 265 43.72 68.78 -7.22
N SER A 266 44.67 67.94 -6.82
CA SER A 266 45.96 68.39 -6.25
C SER A 266 46.80 69.22 -7.24
N GLN A 267 46.63 69.00 -8.55
CA GLN A 267 47.26 69.81 -9.60
C GLN A 267 46.56 71.17 -9.74
N ALA A 268 45.22 71.18 -9.74
CA ALA A 268 44.43 72.42 -9.78
C ALA A 268 44.68 73.28 -8.53
N GLU A 269 44.76 72.68 -7.34
CA GLU A 269 45.11 73.35 -6.08
C GLU A 269 46.50 73.99 -6.13
N LYS A 270 47.51 73.31 -6.70
CA LYS A 270 48.85 73.88 -6.91
C LYS A 270 48.81 75.07 -7.87
N MET A 271 48.18 74.92 -9.04
CA MET A 271 48.05 76.02 -10.00
C MET A 271 47.27 77.22 -9.43
N LEU A 272 46.26 76.97 -8.59
CA LEU A 272 45.49 77.99 -7.88
C LEU A 272 46.33 78.68 -6.79
N ALA A 273 47.17 77.93 -6.07
CA ALA A 273 48.11 78.50 -5.10
C ALA A 273 49.19 79.36 -5.79
N ASP A 274 49.72 78.93 -6.94
CA ASP A 274 50.67 79.70 -7.74
C ASP A 274 50.02 80.93 -8.40
N GLY A 275 48.77 80.80 -8.86
CA GLY A 275 47.96 81.93 -9.33
C GLY A 275 47.67 82.97 -8.24
N LYS A 276 47.43 82.53 -6.99
CA LYS A 276 47.34 83.43 -5.84
C LYS A 276 48.68 84.10 -5.53
N ARG A 277 49.80 83.37 -5.60
CA ARG A 277 51.15 83.94 -5.39
C ARG A 277 51.53 84.96 -6.47
N SER A 278 51.14 84.77 -7.72
CA SER A 278 51.39 85.74 -8.80
C SER A 278 50.46 86.94 -8.71
N LEU A 279 49.18 86.75 -8.37
CA LEU A 279 48.24 87.83 -8.12
C LEU A 279 48.70 88.72 -6.96
N GLN A 280 49.12 88.13 -5.82
CA GLN A 280 49.69 88.87 -4.70
C GLN A 280 50.88 89.75 -5.11
N LYS A 281 51.82 89.21 -5.90
CA LYS A 281 52.96 89.99 -6.42
C LYS A 281 52.52 91.14 -7.33
N LEU A 282 51.54 90.89 -8.20
CA LEU A 282 51.00 91.93 -9.09
C LEU A 282 50.22 92.99 -8.31
N GLU A 283 49.57 92.65 -7.20
CA GLU A 283 48.93 93.58 -6.27
C GLU A 283 49.96 94.42 -5.50
N ASP A 284 51.01 93.77 -4.96
CA ASP A 284 52.15 94.44 -4.33
C ASP A 284 52.82 95.42 -5.32
N ASP A 285 53.11 95.01 -6.55
CA ASP A 285 53.70 95.85 -7.59
C ASP A 285 52.74 96.95 -8.07
N ASN A 286 51.44 96.69 -8.15
CA ASN A 286 50.45 97.73 -8.45
C ASN A 286 50.39 98.79 -7.33
N SER A 287 50.51 98.38 -6.06
CA SER A 287 50.57 99.30 -4.92
C SER A 287 51.84 100.17 -4.96
N ARG A 288 52.99 99.58 -5.31
CA ARG A 288 54.26 100.30 -5.52
C ARG A 288 54.17 101.30 -6.66
N LEU A 289 53.58 100.92 -7.79
CA LEU A 289 53.38 101.80 -8.94
C LEU A 289 52.41 102.94 -8.63
N ARG A 290 51.33 102.70 -7.86
CA ARG A 290 50.44 103.77 -7.36
C ARG A 290 51.20 104.74 -6.45
N HIS A 291 51.98 104.22 -5.50
CA HIS A 291 52.77 105.07 -4.58
C HIS A 291 53.84 105.89 -5.32
N ALA A 292 54.50 105.32 -6.33
CA ALA A 292 55.47 106.02 -7.17
C ALA A 292 54.81 107.09 -8.06
N LEU A 293 53.60 106.82 -8.57
CA LEU A 293 52.79 107.79 -9.31
C LEU A 293 52.29 108.93 -8.39
N GLU A 294 51.91 108.64 -7.16
CA GLU A 294 51.51 109.64 -6.17
C GLU A 294 52.70 110.52 -5.75
N GLN A 295 53.91 109.93 -5.61
CA GLN A 295 55.15 110.68 -5.40
C GLN A 295 55.53 111.56 -6.59
N SER A 296 55.37 111.10 -7.84
CA SER A 296 55.65 111.93 -9.02
C SER A 296 54.60 113.03 -9.20
N MET A 297 53.31 112.74 -8.99
CA MET A 297 52.22 113.71 -9.01
C MET A 297 52.42 114.82 -7.97
N THR A 298 52.75 114.46 -6.72
CA THR A 298 53.05 115.45 -5.66
C THR A 298 54.32 116.26 -5.96
N THR A 299 55.35 115.65 -6.57
CA THR A 299 56.56 116.36 -7.00
C THR A 299 56.26 117.36 -8.13
N VAL A 300 55.48 116.97 -9.14
CA VAL A 300 55.05 117.86 -10.24
C VAL A 300 54.20 119.01 -9.69
N ASN A 301 53.19 118.71 -8.87
CA ASN A 301 52.34 119.74 -8.26
C ASN A 301 53.15 120.74 -7.42
N ARG A 302 54.22 120.30 -6.74
CA ARG A 302 55.12 121.19 -6.00
C ARG A 302 55.97 122.07 -6.92
N MET A 303 56.44 121.53 -8.06
CA MET A 303 57.22 122.30 -9.03
C MET A 303 56.39 123.33 -9.80
N SER A 304 55.11 123.07 -10.06
CA SER A 304 54.21 124.04 -10.71
C SER A 304 53.74 125.18 -9.80
N LEU A 305 53.84 125.04 -8.46
CA LEU A 305 53.44 126.11 -7.53
C LEU A 305 54.51 127.21 -7.37
N ASP A 306 55.79 126.89 -7.57
CA ASP A 306 56.90 127.85 -7.41
C ASP A 306 57.14 128.71 -8.67
N SER A 307 56.65 128.33 -9.85
CA SER A 307 56.94 129.02 -11.12
C SER A 307 56.07 130.25 -11.39
N ASP A 308 54.82 130.23 -10.94
CA ASP A 308 53.76 131.07 -11.54
C ASP A 308 53.59 132.44 -10.87
N ASN A 309 54.34 132.73 -9.80
CA ASN A 309 54.03 133.83 -8.87
C ASN A 309 55.14 134.89 -8.67
N SER A 310 56.15 134.96 -9.57
CA SER A 310 57.21 135.98 -9.47
C SER A 310 57.72 136.49 -10.82
N VAL A 311 57.04 137.50 -11.39
CA VAL A 311 57.58 138.31 -12.49
C VAL A 311 58.63 139.28 -11.92
N ASP A 312 59.86 139.26 -12.44
CA ASP A 312 60.94 140.12 -11.93
C ASP A 312 60.54 141.62 -11.98
N ARG A 313 60.53 142.25 -10.79
CA ARG A 313 60.27 143.68 -10.60
C ARG A 313 61.11 144.57 -11.53
N ARG A 314 62.32 144.14 -11.91
CA ARG A 314 63.20 144.85 -12.85
C ARG A 314 62.64 144.89 -14.27
N ILE A 315 61.99 143.82 -14.71
CA ILE A 315 61.28 143.73 -16.00
C ILE A 315 60.04 144.63 -15.97
N VAL A 316 59.24 144.56 -14.90
CA VAL A 316 58.04 145.38 -14.72
C VAL A 316 58.36 146.88 -14.74
N ILE A 317 59.38 147.31 -13.99
CA ILE A 317 59.86 148.71 -14.00
C ILE A 317 60.32 149.10 -15.41
N LYS A 318 61.08 148.25 -16.10
CA LYS A 318 61.59 148.56 -17.44
C LYS A 318 60.47 148.73 -18.47
N LEU A 319 59.43 147.89 -18.42
CA LEU A 319 58.24 147.98 -19.27
C LEU A 319 57.50 149.31 -19.04
N LEU A 320 57.22 149.66 -17.78
CA LEU A 320 56.60 150.94 -17.39
C LEU A 320 57.41 152.15 -17.88
N VAL A 321 58.74 152.11 -17.71
CA VAL A 321 59.63 153.19 -18.18
C VAL A 321 59.59 153.29 -19.72
N THR A 322 59.62 152.18 -20.46
CA THR A 322 59.51 152.23 -21.93
C THR A 322 58.14 152.67 -22.42
N TYR A 323 57.06 152.39 -21.68
CA TYR A 323 55.71 152.84 -22.02
C TYR A 323 55.59 154.37 -21.96
N PHE A 324 56.10 154.98 -20.89
CA PHE A 324 56.15 156.45 -20.77
C PHE A 324 57.17 157.08 -21.75
N GLN A 325 58.36 156.50 -21.91
CA GLN A 325 59.38 157.05 -22.82
C GLN A 325 59.00 156.98 -24.30
N ARG A 326 58.21 155.98 -24.72
CA ARG A 326 57.77 155.80 -26.12
C ARG A 326 56.35 156.30 -26.36
N ASN A 327 55.98 157.39 -25.67
CA ASN A 327 54.75 158.17 -25.89
C ASN A 327 53.47 157.30 -25.90
N HIS A 328 53.32 156.43 -24.89
CA HIS A 328 52.19 155.52 -24.69
C HIS A 328 51.97 154.46 -25.80
N SER A 329 53.07 153.95 -26.38
CA SER A 329 53.04 152.89 -27.42
C SER A 329 52.24 151.64 -27.01
N LYS A 330 51.22 151.29 -27.79
CA LYS A 330 50.31 150.15 -27.52
C LYS A 330 50.99 148.78 -27.44
N GLU A 331 52.07 148.57 -28.20
CA GLU A 331 52.82 147.30 -28.21
C GLU A 331 53.43 146.97 -26.84
N VAL A 332 53.95 147.98 -26.12
CA VAL A 332 54.49 147.80 -24.77
C VAL A 332 53.36 147.48 -23.78
N LEU A 333 52.18 148.08 -23.95
CA LEU A 333 51.01 147.79 -23.11
C LEU A 333 50.48 146.37 -23.33
N ASP A 334 50.41 145.89 -24.58
CA ASP A 334 50.06 144.51 -24.91
C ASP A 334 51.09 143.51 -24.36
N LEU A 335 52.39 143.84 -24.41
CA LEU A 335 53.44 143.02 -23.80
C LEU A 335 53.33 143.00 -22.27
N MET A 336 52.97 144.13 -21.63
CA MET A 336 52.66 144.17 -20.19
C MET A 336 51.44 143.31 -19.85
N VAL A 337 50.34 143.43 -20.62
CA VAL A 337 49.14 142.58 -20.47
C VAL A 337 49.51 141.10 -20.46
N ARG A 338 50.38 140.68 -21.39
CA ARG A 338 50.79 139.28 -21.57
C ARG A 338 51.81 138.79 -20.53
N MET A 339 52.70 139.64 -20.02
CA MET A 339 53.70 139.27 -19.01
C MET A 339 53.23 139.36 -17.56
N LEU A 340 52.31 140.29 -17.24
CA LEU A 340 51.81 140.51 -15.87
C LEU A 340 50.51 139.75 -15.58
N GLY A 341 50.00 138.95 -16.52
CA GLY A 341 48.80 138.13 -16.31
C GLY A 341 47.53 138.95 -16.06
N PHE A 342 47.43 140.16 -16.64
CA PHE A 342 46.26 141.03 -16.46
C PHE A 342 44.96 140.29 -16.79
N SER A 343 43.97 140.35 -15.89
CA SER A 343 42.64 139.75 -16.14
C SER A 343 41.90 140.50 -17.24
N GLU A 344 40.91 139.85 -17.86
CA GLU A 344 40.18 140.41 -19.01
C GLU A 344 39.46 141.73 -18.65
N GLU A 345 39.00 141.88 -17.41
CA GLU A 345 38.38 143.10 -16.89
C GLU A 345 39.36 144.28 -16.82
N ASP A 346 40.65 144.03 -16.60
CA ASP A 346 41.66 145.10 -16.50
C ASP A 346 42.20 145.48 -17.88
N LYS A 347 42.34 144.52 -18.81
CA LYS A 347 42.60 144.80 -20.24
C LYS A 347 41.58 145.78 -20.81
N GLN A 348 40.32 145.62 -20.40
CA GLN A 348 39.21 146.45 -20.82
C GLN A 348 39.25 147.87 -20.24
N ARG A 349 39.90 148.08 -19.08
CA ARG A 349 40.13 149.42 -18.47
C ARG A 349 41.29 150.18 -19.11
N ILE A 350 42.30 149.47 -19.63
CA ILE A 350 43.52 150.07 -20.21
C ILE A 350 43.49 150.21 -21.75
N GLY A 351 42.35 149.94 -22.39
CA GLY A 351 42.06 150.41 -23.75
C GLY A 351 42.45 149.48 -24.90
N SER A 352 42.60 148.18 -24.64
CA SER A 352 42.79 147.13 -25.67
C SER A 352 41.64 146.13 -25.62
N ALA A 353 40.99 145.84 -26.75
CA ALA A 353 39.78 145.01 -26.79
C ALA A 353 39.66 144.14 -28.06
N GLN A 354 39.04 142.95 -27.89
CA GLN A 354 38.48 142.02 -28.89
C GLN A 354 39.43 141.28 -29.87
N SER A 355 39.48 139.92 -29.80
CA SER A 355 39.67 139.01 -30.96
C SER A 355 39.51 137.48 -30.68
N ASN A 356 38.28 136.94 -30.78
CA ASN A 356 37.85 135.72 -31.50
C ASN A 356 38.61 134.34 -31.55
N VAL A 357 37.85 133.26 -31.19
CA VAL A 357 37.53 132.01 -31.99
C VAL A 357 38.32 130.66 -31.85
N GLY A 358 37.55 129.58 -31.53
CA GLY A 358 37.63 128.21 -32.13
C GLY A 358 38.15 127.01 -31.26
N LYS A 359 37.82 125.72 -31.50
CA LYS A 359 36.72 125.02 -32.24
C LYS A 359 36.76 123.45 -32.07
N VAL A 360 35.61 122.74 -31.95
CA VAL A 360 35.36 121.28 -32.29
C VAL A 360 36.09 120.20 -31.41
N VAL A 361 35.54 119.09 -30.86
CA VAL A 361 34.56 118.00 -31.22
C VAL A 361 35.21 116.92 -32.14
N VAL A 362 35.11 115.57 -32.06
CA VAL A 362 34.06 114.54 -31.87
C VAL A 362 34.71 113.32 -31.12
N ARG A 363 34.29 112.03 -31.00
CA ARG A 363 33.18 111.13 -31.44
C ARG A 363 33.06 109.94 -30.43
N GLY A 364 32.06 109.06 -30.58
CA GLY A 364 31.99 107.73 -29.94
C GLY A 364 31.22 106.68 -30.78
N VAL A 365 31.16 105.42 -30.32
CA VAL A 365 30.35 104.30 -30.88
C VAL A 365 29.82 103.41 -29.75
N LEU A 366 28.68 102.74 -29.95
CA LEU A 366 27.87 102.02 -28.94
C LEU A 366 27.58 100.56 -29.42
N GLY A 367 27.47 99.57 -28.52
CA GLY A 367 27.00 98.22 -28.91
C GLY A 367 26.89 97.17 -27.79
N LEU A 368 25.67 96.62 -27.62
CA LEU A 368 25.22 95.50 -26.76
C LEU A 368 23.87 95.00 -27.33
N PRO A 369 23.28 93.85 -26.93
CA PRO A 369 23.82 92.54 -26.58
C PRO A 369 23.15 91.40 -27.42
N GLY A 370 23.39 90.10 -27.15
CA GLY A 370 22.62 89.02 -27.79
C GLY A 370 22.90 87.59 -27.32
N ARG A 371 21.89 86.71 -27.33
CA ARG A 371 21.91 85.30 -26.89
C ARG A 371 21.07 84.44 -27.84
N LEU A 372 21.63 83.38 -28.43
CA LEU A 372 20.91 82.40 -29.27
C LEU A 372 21.36 80.96 -29.04
N VAL A 373 20.64 80.00 -29.65
CA VAL A 373 20.63 78.56 -29.31
C VAL A 373 20.89 77.67 -30.53
N GLY A 374 21.69 76.61 -30.33
CA GLY A 374 21.60 75.33 -31.06
C GLY A 374 22.51 75.12 -32.29
N GLY A 375 22.85 73.85 -32.56
CA GLY A 375 23.20 73.38 -33.92
C GLY A 375 24.58 72.76 -34.20
N LEU A 376 24.78 71.50 -33.81
CA LEU A 376 25.49 70.42 -34.53
C LEU A 376 26.57 70.74 -35.61
N VAL A 377 27.86 70.51 -35.29
CA VAL A 377 28.92 69.76 -36.05
C VAL A 377 30.01 69.41 -35.00
N GLY A 378 30.71 68.27 -34.94
CA GLY A 378 30.68 67.01 -35.71
C GLY A 378 32.11 66.48 -35.98
N GLY A 379 32.60 65.45 -35.27
CA GLY A 379 33.93 64.84 -35.51
C GLY A 379 34.41 63.81 -34.47
N ASN A 380 34.81 62.62 -34.93
CA ASN A 380 35.25 61.43 -34.18
C ASN A 380 36.60 61.62 -33.41
N SER A 381 36.98 60.81 -32.40
CA SER A 381 37.14 59.35 -32.51
C SER A 381 37.45 58.57 -31.20
N ALA A 382 37.29 57.23 -31.30
CA ALA A 382 37.88 56.14 -30.49
C ALA A 382 37.58 56.06 -28.97
N GLY A 383 36.76 55.08 -28.54
CA GLY A 383 36.42 54.87 -27.11
C GLY A 383 35.66 53.58 -26.75
N LYS A 384 36.01 52.45 -27.40
CA LYS A 384 35.58 51.04 -27.17
C LYS A 384 34.76 50.71 -25.89
N SER A 385 33.60 50.06 -26.07
CA SER A 385 32.97 49.17 -25.08
C SER A 385 32.54 47.83 -25.72
N THR A 386 32.28 46.80 -24.91
CA THR A 386 31.98 45.43 -25.39
C THR A 386 31.11 44.65 -24.39
N HIS A 387 30.20 43.85 -24.94
CA HIS A 387 29.31 42.87 -24.29
C HIS A 387 28.15 43.37 -23.41
N ALA A 388 27.10 42.53 -23.44
CA ALA A 388 25.77 42.68 -22.86
C ALA A 388 25.70 42.06 -21.43
N PRO A 389 24.54 42.05 -20.73
CA PRO A 389 23.28 42.71 -21.05
C PRO A 389 22.81 43.72 -19.99
N GLN A 390 21.97 44.66 -20.41
CA GLN A 390 20.99 45.31 -19.54
C GLN A 390 19.62 45.18 -20.20
N ASP A 391 18.68 44.54 -19.51
CA ASP A 391 17.33 44.30 -19.98
C ASP A 391 16.50 45.58 -19.92
N ASN A 392 16.77 46.49 -20.84
CA ASN A 392 15.83 47.53 -21.27
C ASN A 392 14.71 46.90 -22.12
N GLN A 393 14.09 45.82 -21.62
CA GLN A 393 12.80 45.38 -22.12
C GLN A 393 11.82 46.53 -21.89
N SER A 394 11.23 47.02 -22.98
CA SER A 394 10.29 48.13 -22.88
C SER A 394 9.08 47.70 -22.05
N PHE A 395 8.44 48.65 -21.37
CA PHE A 395 7.14 48.42 -20.75
C PHE A 395 6.11 47.87 -21.77
N ALA A 396 6.28 48.20 -23.06
CA ALA A 396 5.51 47.62 -24.15
C ALA A 396 5.81 46.12 -24.37
N ASP A 397 7.07 45.69 -24.29
CA ASP A 397 7.48 44.29 -24.50
C ASP A 397 6.98 43.42 -23.33
N LEU A 398 7.13 43.90 -22.09
CA LEU A 398 6.58 43.25 -20.90
C LEU A 398 5.04 43.18 -20.93
N TRP A 399 4.36 44.15 -21.55
CA TRP A 399 2.92 44.08 -21.81
C TRP A 399 2.54 43.09 -22.91
N VAL A 400 3.36 42.95 -23.95
CA VAL A 400 3.17 41.93 -25.00
C VAL A 400 3.34 40.53 -24.42
N ASP A 401 4.40 40.28 -23.64
CA ASP A 401 4.61 39.00 -22.95
C ASP A 401 3.50 38.71 -21.93
N PHE A 402 3.03 39.73 -21.19
CA PHE A 402 1.89 39.56 -20.29
C PHE A 402 0.61 39.19 -21.06
N LEU A 403 0.28 39.90 -22.15
CA LEU A 403 -0.90 39.60 -22.96
C LEU A 403 -0.82 38.24 -23.65
N LEU A 404 0.35 37.84 -24.16
CA LEU A 404 0.58 36.51 -24.74
C LEU A 404 0.42 35.42 -23.69
N LYS A 405 0.94 35.62 -22.49
CA LYS A 405 0.76 34.67 -21.38
C LYS A 405 -0.69 34.60 -20.90
N GLU A 406 -1.40 35.73 -20.84
CA GLU A 406 -2.81 35.80 -20.45
C GLU A 406 -3.76 35.21 -21.53
N THR A 407 -3.33 35.13 -22.81
CA THR A 407 -4.04 34.34 -23.83
C THR A 407 -3.67 32.86 -23.77
N GLU A 408 -2.39 32.50 -23.57
CA GLU A 408 -1.95 31.11 -23.45
C GLU A 408 -2.56 30.40 -22.23
N GLU A 409 -2.64 31.08 -21.08
CA GLU A 409 -3.29 30.56 -19.87
C GLU A 409 -4.81 30.37 -20.08
N ARG A 410 -5.47 31.29 -20.80
CA ARG A 410 -6.89 31.10 -21.20
C ARG A 410 -7.09 29.93 -22.16
N GLU A 411 -6.19 29.73 -23.12
CA GLU A 411 -6.25 28.60 -24.06
C GLU A 411 -6.04 27.27 -23.32
N LYS A 412 -5.04 27.19 -22.45
CA LYS A 412 -4.78 26.03 -21.58
C LYS A 412 -5.98 25.74 -20.67
N GLN A 413 -6.59 26.77 -20.07
CA GLN A 413 -7.73 26.60 -19.18
C GLN A 413 -8.97 26.11 -19.96
N LYS A 414 -9.27 26.68 -21.13
CA LYS A 414 -10.35 26.18 -22.03
C LYS A 414 -10.08 24.75 -22.52
N ALA A 415 -8.85 24.41 -22.86
CA ALA A 415 -8.47 23.06 -23.28
C ALA A 415 -8.65 22.05 -22.12
N SER A 416 -8.31 22.45 -20.89
CA SER A 416 -8.55 21.63 -19.70
C SER A 416 -10.05 21.45 -19.40
N GLU A 417 -10.88 22.49 -19.55
CA GLU A 417 -12.34 22.37 -19.43
C GLU A 417 -12.94 21.49 -20.54
N ALA A 418 -12.46 21.59 -21.77
CA ALA A 418 -12.92 20.76 -22.88
C ALA A 418 -12.56 19.27 -22.65
N ALA A 419 -11.33 18.98 -22.22
CA ALA A 419 -10.92 17.63 -21.85
C ALA A 419 -11.71 17.07 -20.66
N ALA A 420 -11.99 17.90 -19.65
CA ALA A 420 -12.80 17.53 -18.49
C ALA A 420 -14.28 17.28 -18.84
N ARG A 421 -14.83 17.95 -19.85
CA ARG A 421 -16.19 17.69 -20.35
C ARG A 421 -16.26 16.38 -21.13
N LEU A 422 -15.30 16.12 -22.01
CA LEU A 422 -15.20 14.87 -22.77
C LEU A 422 -15.13 13.64 -21.84
N SER A 423 -14.26 13.67 -20.82
CA SER A 423 -14.17 12.57 -19.85
C SER A 423 -15.42 12.42 -18.98
N HIS A 424 -16.28 13.44 -18.87
CA HIS A 424 -17.55 13.35 -18.17
C HIS A 424 -18.66 12.68 -19.02
N GLU A 425 -18.66 12.90 -20.34
CA GLU A 425 -19.59 12.22 -21.26
C GLU A 425 -19.23 10.73 -21.44
N GLU A 426 -17.94 10.38 -21.46
CA GLU A 426 -17.45 8.99 -21.55
C GLU A 426 -17.82 8.15 -20.30
N ASN A 427 -17.78 8.76 -19.11
CA ASN A 427 -18.23 8.10 -17.87
C ASN A 427 -19.76 8.00 -17.73
N GLN A 428 -20.53 8.92 -18.33
CA GLN A 428 -22.00 8.86 -18.33
C GLN A 428 -22.58 7.87 -19.36
N THR A 429 -21.86 7.60 -20.46
CA THR A 429 -22.27 6.60 -21.46
C THR A 429 -22.01 5.17 -21.01
N THR A 430 -20.86 4.90 -20.40
CA THR A 430 -20.52 3.59 -19.80
C THR A 430 -21.46 3.20 -18.66
N SER A 431 -21.83 4.15 -17.81
CA SER A 431 -22.76 3.95 -16.67
C SER A 431 -24.22 3.62 -17.07
N ARG A 432 -24.54 3.53 -18.37
CA ARG A 432 -25.90 3.35 -18.90
C ARG A 432 -26.08 2.04 -19.69
N SER A 433 -25.11 1.14 -19.62
CA SER A 433 -25.08 -0.13 -20.38
C SER A 433 -24.74 -1.35 -19.50
N ALA A 434 -25.09 -1.31 -18.21
CA ALA A 434 -24.98 -2.38 -17.23
C ALA A 434 -26.36 -2.65 -16.60
#